data_AF-A0A256AB33-F1
#
_entry.id   AF-A0A256AB33-F1
#
_cell.length_a   1.000
_cell.length_b   1.000
_cell.length_c   1.000
_cell.angle_alpha   90.00
_cell.angle_beta   90.00
_cell.angle_gamma   90.00
#
_symmetry.space_group_name_H-M   'P 1'
#
loop_
_entity.id
_entity.type
_entity.pdbx_description
1 polymer ?
#
loop_
_entity_poly.entity_id
_entity_poly.type
_entity_poly.pdbx_seq_one_letter_code
_entity_poly.pdbx_strand_id
1 'polypeptide(L)'
;LLTHGTSDPAMPANGGCVANVGGNCNRGKVISQTATISYWLQRNGLQNVTPTISTFDLNTSDAGNVEKRIYNGTNPLVYYILNNAGHQAPSKTVFSNSSPAQGVQNRDIEFAEEVWNFFKGLQ
;
A
#
# COMPACT_ATOMS: atom_id res chain seq x y z
N LEU A 1 -5.89 5.16 6.47
CA LEU A 1 -5.59 4.85 5.05
C LEU A 1 -4.25 4.14 4.98
N LEU A 2 -4.12 3.13 4.11
CA LEU A 2 -2.89 2.34 3.91
C LEU A 2 -2.61 2.20 2.40
N THR A 3 -1.33 2.19 2.02
CA THR A 3 -0.85 1.84 0.67
C THR A 3 0.25 0.81 0.80
N HIS A 4 0.29 -0.19 -0.08
CA HIS A 4 1.40 -1.13 -0.17
C HIS A 4 1.69 -1.50 -1.61
N GLY A 5 2.98 -1.53 -1.96
CA GLY A 5 3.46 -2.19 -3.17
C GLY A 5 3.59 -3.71 -2.95
N THR A 6 3.08 -4.53 -3.86
CA THR A 6 3.20 -6.00 -3.72
C THR A 6 4.61 -6.51 -3.98
N SER A 7 5.44 -5.71 -4.65
CA SER A 7 6.84 -6.00 -4.98
C SER A 7 7.80 -5.07 -4.23
N ASP A 8 7.39 -4.54 -3.07
CA ASP A 8 8.24 -3.71 -2.21
C ASP A 8 9.46 -4.52 -1.72
N PRO A 9 10.69 -4.19 -2.17
CA PRO A 9 11.90 -4.91 -1.77
C PRO A 9 12.36 -4.59 -0.34
N ALA A 10 11.86 -3.50 0.26
CA ALA A 10 12.21 -3.07 1.61
C ALA A 10 11.18 -3.54 2.65
N MET A 11 9.92 -3.68 2.27
CA MET A 11 8.82 -4.12 3.14
C MET A 11 8.04 -5.28 2.48
N PRO A 12 8.58 -6.52 2.52
CA PRO A 12 8.04 -7.62 1.72
C PRO A 12 6.57 -7.92 2.00
N ALA A 13 5.78 -8.14 0.94
CA ALA A 13 4.34 -8.35 1.06
C ALA A 13 3.94 -9.52 1.96
N ASN A 14 4.74 -10.58 1.94
CA ASN A 14 4.56 -11.78 2.76
C ASN A 14 5.20 -11.67 4.15
N GLY A 15 5.73 -10.50 4.51
CA GLY A 15 6.57 -10.31 5.69
C GLY A 15 8.00 -10.80 5.46
N GLY A 16 8.88 -10.50 6.39
CA GLY A 16 10.29 -10.87 6.29
C GLY A 16 11.23 -9.73 6.65
N CYS A 17 12.47 -9.83 6.19
CA CYS A 17 13.54 -8.91 6.54
C CYS A 17 13.33 -7.53 5.93
N VAL A 18 13.39 -6.49 6.76
CA VAL A 18 13.28 -5.10 6.32
C VAL A 18 14.54 -4.70 5.56
N ALA A 19 14.37 -4.13 4.36
CA ALA A 19 15.43 -3.62 3.50
C ALA A 19 16.69 -4.51 3.55
N ASN A 20 16.55 -5.76 3.13
CA ASN A 20 17.55 -6.83 3.30
C ASN A 20 18.78 -6.69 2.39
N VAL A 21 19.34 -5.48 2.33
CA VAL A 21 20.57 -5.16 1.60
C VAL A 21 21.72 -5.98 2.20
N GLY A 22 22.35 -6.83 1.39
CA GLY A 22 23.43 -7.72 1.83
C GLY A 22 22.97 -9.02 2.52
N GLY A 23 21.67 -9.31 2.59
CA GLY A 23 21.13 -10.63 2.97
C GLY A 23 21.08 -10.97 4.46
N ASN A 24 21.67 -10.15 5.34
CA ASN A 24 21.85 -10.48 6.77
C ASN A 24 20.67 -10.10 7.69
N CYS A 25 19.57 -9.55 7.17
CA CYS A 25 18.37 -9.19 7.96
C CYS A 25 18.63 -8.19 9.11
N ASN A 26 19.63 -7.31 8.97
CA ASN A 26 20.11 -6.46 10.06
C ASN A 26 19.14 -5.37 10.55
N ARG A 27 18.04 -5.11 9.82
CA ARG A 27 17.06 -4.06 10.15
C ARG A 27 15.78 -4.61 10.78
N GLY A 28 15.79 -5.87 11.20
CA GLY A 28 14.64 -6.56 11.78
C GLY A 28 13.68 -7.10 10.74
N LYS A 29 12.47 -7.46 11.19
CA LYS A 29 11.45 -8.10 10.36
C LYS A 29 10.11 -7.39 10.46
N VAL A 30 9.35 -7.46 9.38
CA VAL A 30 7.95 -7.02 9.29
C VAL A 30 7.01 -8.22 9.13
N ILE A 31 5.79 -8.06 9.61
CA ILE A 31 4.69 -8.98 9.31
C ILE A 31 4.18 -8.76 7.88
N SER A 32 3.40 -9.71 7.37
CA SER A 32 2.81 -9.60 6.03
C SER A 32 1.81 -8.46 5.93
N GLN A 33 1.59 -7.97 4.72
CA GLN A 33 0.55 -6.98 4.42
C GLN A 33 -0.83 -7.50 4.84
N THR A 34 -1.12 -8.78 4.60
CA THR A 34 -2.34 -9.44 5.08
C THR A 34 -2.49 -9.35 6.59
N ALA A 35 -1.43 -9.67 7.35
CA ALA A 35 -1.45 -9.59 8.81
C ALA A 35 -1.62 -8.14 9.31
N THR A 36 -0.97 -7.18 8.65
CA THR A 36 -1.13 -5.74 8.94
C THR A 36 -2.57 -5.29 8.73
N ILE A 37 -3.22 -5.68 7.63
CA ILE A 37 -4.64 -5.34 7.38
C ILE A 37 -5.55 -6.01 8.41
N SER A 38 -5.35 -7.30 8.71
CA SER A 38 -6.11 -8.00 9.75
C SER A 38 -6.02 -7.29 11.12
N TYR A 39 -4.83 -6.83 11.50
CA TYR A 39 -4.63 -6.06 12.73
C TYR A 39 -5.46 -4.78 12.75
N TRP A 40 -5.43 -3.99 11.68
CA TRP A 40 -6.18 -2.72 11.63
C TRP A 40 -7.69 -2.94 11.53
N LEU A 41 -8.15 -3.95 10.80
CA LEU A 41 -9.57 -4.32 10.79
C LEU A 41 -10.06 -4.71 12.18
N GLN A 42 -9.26 -5.47 12.94
CA GLN A 42 -9.58 -5.78 14.34
C GLN A 42 -9.64 -4.53 15.20
N ARG A 43 -8.59 -3.72 15.16
CA ARG A 43 -8.48 -2.51 15.98
C ARG A 43 -9.61 -1.51 15.72
N ASN A 44 -10.10 -1.45 14.47
CA ASN A 44 -11.15 -0.52 14.08
C ASN A 44 -12.57 -1.11 14.20
N GLY A 45 -12.72 -2.38 14.61
CA GLY A 45 -14.03 -3.04 14.72
C GLY A 45 -14.66 -3.42 13.37
N LEU A 46 -13.83 -3.64 12.34
CA LEU A 46 -14.24 -3.88 10.95
C LEU A 46 -14.07 -5.33 10.47
N GLN A 47 -13.81 -6.29 11.37
CA GLN A 47 -13.49 -7.68 10.99
C GLN A 47 -14.60 -8.38 10.18
N ASN A 48 -15.85 -7.99 10.41
CA ASN A 48 -17.02 -8.56 9.73
C ASN A 48 -17.56 -7.66 8.61
N VAL A 49 -16.83 -6.61 8.25
CA VAL A 49 -17.23 -5.67 7.19
C VAL A 49 -16.73 -6.19 5.85
N THR A 50 -17.65 -6.40 4.90
CA THR A 50 -17.29 -6.65 3.50
C THR A 50 -16.87 -5.33 2.85
N PRO A 51 -15.65 -5.24 2.30
CA PRO A 51 -15.20 -4.00 1.67
C PRO A 51 -15.87 -3.79 0.31
N THR A 52 -16.04 -2.53 -0.09
CA THR A 52 -16.20 -2.19 -1.50
C THR A 52 -14.84 -2.31 -2.18
N ILE A 53 -14.77 -3.06 -3.28
CA ILE A 53 -13.53 -3.30 -4.03
C ILE A 53 -13.66 -2.70 -5.43
N SER A 54 -12.63 -1.99 -5.86
CA SER A 54 -12.50 -1.47 -7.23
C SER A 54 -11.06 -1.62 -7.71
N THR A 55 -10.89 -1.91 -9.00
CA THR A 55 -9.58 -2.07 -9.63
C THR A 55 -9.47 -1.15 -10.84
N PHE A 56 -8.33 -0.48 -11.00
CA PHE A 56 -8.07 0.44 -12.12
C PHE A 56 -6.58 0.49 -12.46
N ASP A 57 -6.28 0.83 -13.71
CA ASP A 57 -4.93 1.03 -14.26
C ASP A 57 -5.03 2.21 -15.22
N LEU A 58 -4.57 3.38 -14.77
CA LEU A 58 -4.64 4.63 -15.54
C LEU A 58 -3.33 4.86 -16.31
N ASN A 59 -2.21 4.40 -15.77
CA ASN A 59 -0.89 4.47 -16.35
C ASN A 59 -0.32 3.06 -16.61
N THR A 60 -0.64 2.53 -17.80
CA THR A 60 -0.20 1.20 -18.24
C THR A 60 1.30 1.08 -18.55
N SER A 61 2.09 2.13 -18.29
CA SER A 61 3.54 2.17 -18.51
C SER A 61 4.37 2.17 -17.22
N ASP A 62 3.72 2.02 -16.06
CA ASP A 62 4.38 1.92 -14.76
C ASP A 62 4.42 0.48 -14.21
N ALA A 63 4.31 0.32 -12.89
CA ALA A 63 4.33 -0.98 -12.23
C ALA A 63 3.16 -1.89 -12.65
N GLY A 64 1.93 -1.38 -12.63
CA GLY A 64 0.70 -2.16 -12.80
C GLY A 64 -0.47 -1.62 -12.00
N ASN A 65 -1.63 -2.28 -12.12
CA ASN A 65 -2.91 -1.78 -11.60
C ASN A 65 -3.00 -1.62 -10.08
N VAL A 66 -3.97 -0.80 -9.65
CA VAL A 66 -4.33 -0.58 -8.25
C VAL A 66 -5.63 -1.29 -7.92
N GLU A 67 -5.64 -2.05 -6.83
CA GLU A 67 -6.86 -2.51 -6.17
C GLU A 67 -7.12 -1.67 -4.91
N LYS A 68 -8.26 -0.99 -4.87
CA LYS A 68 -8.73 -0.21 -3.72
C LYS A 68 -9.80 -0.99 -2.97
N ARG A 69 -9.63 -1.13 -1.66
CA ARG A 69 -10.61 -1.69 -0.73
C ARG A 69 -11.06 -0.62 0.26
N ILE A 70 -12.37 -0.45 0.42
CA ILE A 70 -12.96 0.48 1.38
C ILE A 70 -13.79 -0.31 2.39
N TYR A 71 -13.39 -0.27 3.66
CA TYR A 71 -14.12 -0.83 4.78
C TYR A 71 -14.79 0.31 5.54
N ASN A 72 -16.11 0.43 5.39
CA ASN A 72 -16.90 1.46 6.05
C ASN A 72 -17.23 1.08 7.51
N GLY A 73 -17.36 2.09 8.37
CA GLY A 73 -17.71 1.94 9.78
C GLY A 73 -17.38 3.24 10.52
N THR A 74 -17.49 3.22 11.86
CA THR A 74 -17.15 4.40 12.69
C THR A 74 -15.69 4.83 12.52
N ASN A 75 -14.77 3.88 12.36
CA ASN A 75 -13.35 4.13 12.14
C ASN A 75 -12.92 3.53 10.79
N PRO A 76 -13.26 4.15 9.65
CA PRO A 76 -13.15 3.51 8.34
C PRO A 76 -11.69 3.22 7.96
N LEU A 77 -11.51 2.19 7.13
CA LEU A 77 -10.21 1.80 6.58
C LEU A 77 -10.26 1.79 5.06
N VAL A 78 -9.37 2.57 4.44
CA VAL A 78 -9.12 2.54 2.99
C VAL A 78 -7.76 1.92 2.77
N TYR A 79 -7.70 0.88 1.93
CA TYR A 79 -6.48 0.17 1.59
C TYR A 79 -6.26 0.15 0.08
N TYR A 80 -5.10 0.61 -0.35
CA TYR A 80 -4.63 0.56 -1.72
C TYR A 80 -3.55 -0.51 -1.86
N ILE A 81 -3.80 -1.49 -2.70
CA ILE A 81 -2.84 -2.52 -3.11
C ILE A 81 -2.33 -2.11 -4.49
N LEU A 82 -1.05 -1.80 -4.56
CA LEU A 82 -0.37 -1.35 -5.78
C LEU A 82 0.35 -2.55 -6.37
N ASN A 83 -0.26 -3.21 -7.36
CA ASN A 83 0.28 -4.46 -7.90
C ASN A 83 1.58 -4.20 -8.65
N ASN A 84 2.57 -5.06 -8.38
CA ASN A 84 3.95 -4.97 -8.86
C ASN A 84 4.73 -3.71 -8.44
N ALA A 85 4.13 -2.82 -7.67
CA ALA A 85 4.80 -1.59 -7.22
C ALA A 85 5.80 -1.87 -6.10
N GLY A 86 6.80 -0.99 -6.02
CA GLY A 86 7.89 -1.05 -5.05
C GLY A 86 7.61 -0.30 -3.74
N HIS A 87 8.70 0.18 -3.12
CA HIS A 87 8.73 0.86 -1.83
C HIS A 87 8.30 2.34 -1.89
N GLN A 88 8.17 2.89 -3.09
CA GLN A 88 7.88 4.31 -3.28
C GLN A 88 6.39 4.60 -3.04
N ALA A 89 6.10 5.75 -2.42
CA ALA A 89 4.75 6.26 -2.37
C ALA A 89 4.22 6.52 -3.81
N PRO A 90 2.98 6.12 -4.13
CA PRO A 90 2.43 6.38 -5.44
C PRO A 90 2.19 7.88 -5.63
N SER A 91 2.55 8.40 -6.80
CA SER A 91 2.37 9.81 -7.14
C SER A 91 2.19 10.00 -8.64
N LYS A 92 1.34 10.97 -8.99
CA LYS A 92 1.08 11.39 -10.37
C LYS A 92 2.02 12.49 -10.84
N THR A 93 2.68 13.17 -9.90
CA THR A 93 3.39 14.42 -10.18
C THR A 93 4.84 14.41 -9.69
N VAL A 94 5.16 13.60 -8.68
CA VAL A 94 6.51 13.47 -8.12
C VAL A 94 7.07 12.11 -8.51
N PHE A 95 7.90 12.10 -9.55
CA PHE A 95 8.47 10.87 -10.07
C PHE A 95 9.80 10.52 -9.41
N SER A 96 9.92 9.25 -9.07
CA SER A 96 11.19 8.65 -8.66
C SER A 96 11.62 7.59 -9.65
N ASN A 97 12.93 7.50 -9.89
CA ASN A 97 13.49 6.45 -10.72
C ASN A 97 13.32 5.08 -10.04
N SER A 98 13.10 4.04 -10.84
CA SER A 98 13.11 2.68 -10.35
C SER A 98 14.54 2.23 -10.04
N SER A 99 14.69 1.36 -9.05
CA SER A 99 15.96 0.71 -8.73
C SER A 99 15.70 -0.63 -8.04
N PRO A 100 16.68 -1.56 -7.97
CA PRO A 100 16.50 -2.81 -7.24
C PRO A 100 16.15 -2.62 -5.76
N ALA A 101 16.60 -1.52 -5.15
CA ALA A 101 16.33 -1.21 -3.76
C ALA A 101 14.95 -0.57 -3.52
N GLN A 102 14.31 -0.01 -4.55
CA GLN A 102 13.06 0.74 -4.43
C GLN A 102 11.89 0.15 -5.22
N GLY A 103 12.14 -0.71 -6.22
CA GLY A 103 11.12 -1.19 -7.16
C GLY A 103 10.61 -0.09 -8.10
N VAL A 104 9.47 -0.32 -8.74
CA VAL A 104 8.80 0.62 -9.66
C VAL A 104 7.72 1.40 -8.91
N GLN A 105 7.66 2.72 -9.09
CA GLN A 105 6.59 3.56 -8.54
C GLN A 105 5.29 3.36 -9.34
N ASN A 106 4.17 3.09 -8.68
CA ASN A 106 2.85 3.22 -9.31
C ASN A 106 2.44 4.70 -9.38
N ARG A 107 1.79 5.10 -10.48
CA ARG A 107 1.42 6.48 -10.82
C ARG A 107 -0.08 6.63 -11.07
N ASP A 108 -0.88 5.68 -10.63
CA ASP A 108 -2.34 5.70 -10.82
C ASP A 108 -3.07 6.55 -9.78
N ILE A 109 -2.45 6.78 -8.62
CA ILE A 109 -2.99 7.62 -7.54
C ILE A 109 -1.97 8.66 -7.09
N GLU A 110 -2.47 9.79 -6.58
CA GLU A 110 -1.64 10.77 -5.87
C GLU A 110 -1.85 10.56 -4.37
N PHE A 111 -0.88 9.93 -3.70
CA PHE A 111 -1.04 9.54 -2.30
C PHE A 111 -1.38 10.71 -1.38
N ALA A 112 -0.79 11.88 -1.62
CA ALA A 112 -1.05 13.07 -0.82
C ALA A 112 -2.53 13.51 -0.90
N GLU A 113 -3.11 13.48 -2.10
CA GLU A 113 -4.53 13.81 -2.30
C GLU A 113 -5.45 12.75 -1.67
N GLU A 114 -5.11 11.47 -1.79
CA GLU A 114 -5.87 10.38 -1.18
C GLU A 114 -5.89 10.47 0.36
N VAL A 115 -4.75 10.81 0.97
CA VAL A 115 -4.65 11.06 2.42
C VAL A 115 -5.50 12.27 2.82
N TRP A 116 -5.41 13.38 2.08
CA TRP A 116 -6.21 14.57 2.35
C TRP A 116 -7.72 14.28 2.26
N ASN A 117 -8.16 13.63 1.18
CA ASN A 117 -9.55 13.27 0.97
C ASN A 117 -10.07 12.31 2.05
N PHE A 118 -9.23 11.37 2.51
CA PHE A 118 -9.58 10.49 3.62
C PHE A 118 -9.90 11.28 4.89
N PHE A 119 -9.01 12.18 5.32
CA PHE A 119 -9.23 12.96 6.53
C PHE A 119 -10.37 13.98 6.40
N LYS A 120 -10.52 14.60 5.23
CA LYS A 120 -11.64 15.51 4.96
C LYS A 120 -13.00 14.79 5.08
N GLY A 121 -13.07 13.53 4.69
CA GLY A 121 -14.29 12.71 4.79
C GLY A 121 -14.62 12.20 6.20
N LEU A 122 -13.77 12.44 7.21
CA LEU A 122 -14.03 12.09 8.61
C LEU A 122 -14.66 13.24 9.42
N GLN A 123 -14.79 14.42 8.81
CA GLN A 123 -15.47 15.58 9.39
C GLN A 123 -16.99 15.45 9.21
#